data_AF-A0A9N9AW83-F1
#
_entry.id   AF-A0A9N9AW83-F1
#
_cell.length_a   1.000
_cell.length_b   1.000
_cell.length_c   1.000
_cell.angle_alpha   90.00
_cell.angle_beta   90.00
_cell.angle_gamma   90.00
#
_symmetry.space_group_name_H-M   'P 1'
#
loop_
_entity.id
_entity.type
_entity.pdbx_description
1 polymer ?
#
loop_
_entity_poly.entity_id
_entity_poly.type
_entity_poly.pdbx_seq_one_letter_code
_entity_poly.pdbx_strand_id
1 'polypeptide(L)'
;MYLANTTFGTELVLKEGLDEIGCRDRRYPGMGLRIVLPSEKKKSPLPSHFTQLPPEEYTIRRILHGVPEGIIDFPPGEAFPLQSNFDYMDGLIFEKAVTWDKN
;
A
#
# COMPACT_ATOMS: atom_id res chain seq x y z
N MET A 1 9.13 -3.19 7.22
CA MET A 1 8.58 -1.90 6.74
C MET A 1 9.27 -0.77 7.48
N TYR A 2 9.50 0.40 6.87
CA TYR A 2 10.10 1.54 7.56
C TYR A 2 9.00 2.45 8.08
N LEU A 3 8.91 2.65 9.40
CA LEU A 3 8.04 3.67 9.99
C LEU A 3 8.91 4.87 10.38
N ALA A 4 8.57 6.05 9.88
CA ALA A 4 9.02 7.29 10.49
C ALA A 4 8.14 7.55 11.71
N ASN A 5 8.75 7.99 12.82
CA ASN A 5 8.04 8.61 13.92
C ASN A 5 7.53 9.98 13.46
N THR A 6 6.40 10.00 12.76
CA THR A 6 5.80 11.25 12.28
C THR A 6 4.51 11.52 13.05
N THR A 7 4.58 12.55 13.89
CA THR A 7 3.44 13.33 14.36
C THR A 7 2.51 13.66 13.20
N PHE A 8 1.20 13.55 13.42
CA PHE A 8 0.12 13.96 12.49
C PHE A 8 0.49 15.27 11.76
N GLY A 9 0.79 15.20 10.45
CA GLY A 9 0.90 16.41 9.62
C GLY A 9 2.00 16.46 8.56
N THR A 10 2.97 15.55 8.52
CA THR A 10 4.00 15.57 7.46
C THR A 10 3.62 14.67 6.30
N GLU A 11 3.31 15.26 5.14
CA GLU A 11 3.16 14.52 3.89
C GLU A 11 4.48 13.82 3.51
N LEU A 12 4.44 12.50 3.34
CA LEU A 12 5.55 11.76 2.76
C LEU A 12 5.62 12.09 1.27
N VAL A 13 6.55 12.97 0.88
CA VAL A 13 6.82 13.32 -0.52
C VAL A 13 7.88 12.37 -1.07
N LEU A 14 7.59 11.74 -2.21
CA LEU A 14 8.59 10.97 -2.95
C LEU A 14 9.66 11.94 -3.46
N LYS A 15 10.86 11.87 -2.89
CA LYS A 15 12.00 12.68 -3.35
C LYS A 15 12.62 11.97 -4.55
N GLU A 16 13.06 12.74 -5.56
CA GLU A 16 13.84 12.17 -6.66
C GLU A 16 15.06 11.43 -6.11
N GLY A 17 15.22 10.15 -6.51
CA GLY A 17 16.38 9.33 -6.15
C GLY A 17 16.14 8.23 -5.08
N LEU A 18 14.94 8.10 -4.51
CA LEU A 18 14.53 6.87 -3.81
C LEU A 18 13.81 5.95 -4.79
N ASP A 19 14.59 5.24 -5.61
CA ASP A 19 14.22 4.12 -6.50
C ASP A 19 13.05 4.46 -7.44
N GLU A 20 13.37 4.57 -8.73
CA GLU A 20 12.56 5.14 -9.83
C GLU A 20 11.07 4.71 -9.91
N ILE A 21 10.65 3.67 -9.17
CA ILE A 21 9.31 3.13 -9.13
C ILE A 21 8.78 3.12 -7.68
N GLY A 22 8.01 4.15 -7.33
CA GLY A 22 7.31 4.25 -6.05
C GLY A 22 6.02 5.06 -6.15
N CYS A 23 5.09 4.84 -5.23
CA CYS A 23 3.83 5.58 -5.15
C CYS A 23 3.31 5.71 -3.71
N ARG A 24 2.43 6.69 -3.47
CA ARG A 24 1.64 6.75 -2.23
C ARG A 24 0.61 5.64 -2.25
N ASP A 25 0.43 4.96 -1.12
CA ASP A 25 -0.64 3.99 -0.95
C ASP A 25 -1.97 4.72 -0.82
N ARG A 26 -2.85 4.55 -1.81
CA ARG A 26 -4.15 5.24 -1.87
C ARG A 26 -5.27 4.52 -1.14
N ARG A 27 -5.06 3.28 -0.67
CA ARG A 27 -6.13 2.47 -0.07
C ARG A 27 -6.68 3.08 1.21
N TYR A 28 -5.85 3.79 1.97
CA TYR A 28 -6.26 4.50 3.18
C TYR A 28 -5.34 5.70 3.46
N PRO A 29 -5.88 6.87 3.85
CA PRO A 29 -5.08 8.04 4.17
C PRO A 29 -4.01 7.75 5.23
N GLY A 30 -2.75 7.99 4.88
CA GLY A 30 -1.62 7.80 5.79
C GLY A 30 -1.04 6.37 5.83
N MET A 31 -1.48 5.45 4.97
CA MET A 31 -0.85 4.11 4.86
C MET A 31 0.64 4.16 4.52
N GLY A 32 1.09 5.23 3.86
CA GLY A 32 2.50 5.53 3.62
C GLY A 32 2.87 5.42 2.15
N LEU A 33 4.12 5.03 1.90
CA LEU A 33 4.71 4.89 0.56
C LEU A 33 4.99 3.43 0.25
N ARG A 34 4.72 3.07 -1.01
CA ARG A 34 5.14 1.80 -1.62
C ARG A 34 6.30 2.08 -2.55
N ILE A 35 7.38 1.33 -2.40
CA ILE A 35 8.61 1.54 -3.15
C ILE A 35 9.13 0.17 -3.61
N VAL A 36 9.51 0.07 -4.89
CA VAL A 36 10.08 -1.15 -5.46
C VAL A 36 11.59 -0.98 -5.55
N LEU A 37 12.31 -1.85 -4.84
CA LEU A 37 13.75 -1.83 -4.75
C LEU A 37 14.38 -2.94 -5.61
N PRO A 38 15.51 -2.68 -6.30
CA PRO A 38 16.30 -3.74 -6.91
C PRO A 38 16.77 -4.74 -5.86
N SER A 39 16.67 -6.04 -6.17
CA SER A 39 17.03 -7.14 -5.26
C SER A 39 18.48 -7.07 -4.73
N GLU A 40 19.38 -6.46 -5.51
CA GLU A 40 20.80 -6.30 -5.20
C GLU A 40 21.09 -5.24 -4.13
N LYS A 41 20.15 -4.29 -3.91
CA LYS A 41 20.31 -3.24 -2.89
C LYS A 41 19.83 -3.74 -1.52
N LYS A 42 20.75 -4.32 -0.75
CA LYS A 42 20.49 -4.73 0.65
C LYS A 42 20.28 -3.57 1.63
N LYS A 43 20.81 -2.37 1.32
CA LYS A 43 20.64 -1.18 2.14
C LYS A 43 19.48 -0.38 1.60
N SER A 44 18.48 -0.17 2.44
CA SER A 44 17.38 0.72 2.12
C SER A 44 17.91 2.13 1.83
N PRO A 45 17.42 2.78 0.78
CA PRO A 45 17.76 4.15 0.43
C PRO A 45 17.12 5.16 1.41
N LEU A 46 16.38 4.69 2.41
CA LEU A 46 15.66 5.55 3.33
C LEU A 46 16.61 6.31 4.27
N PRO A 47 16.25 7.55 4.63
CA PRO A 47 17.00 8.34 5.59
C PRO A 47 17.23 7.62 6.93
N SER A 48 18.31 7.99 7.62
CA SER A 48 18.73 7.39 8.90
C SER A 48 17.71 7.48 10.05
N HIS A 49 16.70 8.34 9.95
CA HIS A 49 15.62 8.46 10.94
C HIS A 49 14.51 7.42 10.78
N PHE A 50 14.52 6.64 9.70
CA PHE A 50 13.59 5.54 9.52
C PHE A 50 14.13 4.26 10.17
N THR A 51 13.30 3.60 10.97
CA THR A 51 13.65 2.31 11.58
C THR A 51 12.94 1.20 10.83
N GLN A 52 13.70 0.16 10.45
CA GLN A 52 13.12 -1.05 9.89
C GLN A 52 12.41 -1.82 10.98
N LEU A 53 11.11 -2.06 10.79
CA LEU A 53 10.30 -2.88 11.66
C LEU A 53 9.98 -4.24 11.04
N PRO A 54 9.66 -5.24 11.88
CA PRO A 54 9.18 -6.55 11.43
C PRO A 54 7.94 -6.45 10.54
N PRO A 55 7.69 -7.43 9.65
CA PRO A 55 6.50 -7.47 8.80
C PRO A 55 5.18 -7.49 9.57
N GLU A 56 5.17 -8.03 10.79
CA GLU A 56 3.97 -8.19 11.62
C GLU A 56 3.37 -6.84 12.03
N GLU A 57 4.22 -5.85 12.31
CA GLU A 57 3.79 -4.47 12.61
C GLU A 57 3.01 -3.85 11.45
N TYR A 58 3.41 -4.16 10.20
CA TYR A 58 2.65 -3.73 9.03
C TYR A 58 1.28 -4.42 8.96
N THR A 59 1.22 -5.71 9.26
CA THR A 59 -0.04 -6.46 9.31
C THR A 59 -0.98 -5.93 10.39
N ILE A 60 -0.48 -5.66 11.59
CA ILE A 60 -1.27 -5.05 12.68
C ILE A 60 -1.83 -3.70 12.23
N ARG A 61 -0.99 -2.85 11.63
CA ARG A 61 -1.42 -1.56 11.11
C ARG A 61 -2.53 -1.67 10.07
N ARG A 62 -2.43 -2.64 9.15
CA ARG A 62 -3.49 -2.91 8.16
C ARG A 62 -4.80 -3.32 8.82
N ILE A 63 -4.75 -4.23 9.78
CA ILE A 63 -5.93 -4.72 10.52
C ILE A 63 -6.60 -3.56 11.27
N LEU A 64 -5.82 -2.71 11.94
CA LEU A 64 -6.35 -1.55 12.67
C LEU A 64 -7.07 -0.54 11.77
N HIS A 65 -6.63 -0.40 10.52
CA HIS A 65 -7.25 0.49 9.54
C HIS A 65 -8.25 -0.22 8.62
N GLY A 66 -8.51 -1.52 8.82
CA GLY A 66 -9.43 -2.29 7.99
C GLY A 66 -9.00 -2.38 6.52
N VAL A 67 -7.70 -2.41 6.24
CA VAL A 67 -7.14 -2.48 4.88
C VAL A 67 -6.77 -3.94 4.55
N PRO A 68 -7.63 -4.68 3.84
CA PRO A 68 -7.35 -6.07 3.48
C PRO A 68 -6.21 -6.21 2.47
N GLU A 69 -5.42 -7.28 2.58
CA GLU A 69 -4.31 -7.59 1.69
C GLU A 69 -4.01 -9.10 1.61
N GLY A 70 -4.00 -9.65 0.40
CA GLY A 70 -3.57 -11.01 0.12
C GLY A 70 -4.70 -12.05 0.13
N ILE A 71 -4.32 -13.32 -0.06
CA ILE A 71 -5.29 -14.42 -0.28
C ILE A 71 -6.12 -14.78 0.96
N ILE A 72 -5.60 -14.48 2.15
CA ILE A 72 -6.30 -14.74 3.42
C ILE A 72 -7.50 -13.80 3.54
N ASP A 73 -7.31 -12.53 3.19
CA ASP A 73 -8.35 -11.51 3.25
C ASP A 73 -9.27 -11.55 2.02
N PHE A 74 -8.76 -12.06 0.89
CA PHE A 74 -9.51 -12.22 -0.36
C PHE A 74 -9.49 -13.68 -0.85
N PRO A 75 -10.29 -14.57 -0.25
CA PRO A 75 -10.43 -15.94 -0.72
C PRO A 75 -10.88 -15.97 -2.20
N PRO A 76 -10.14 -16.65 -3.10
CA PRO A 76 -10.47 -16.69 -4.52
C PRO A 76 -11.83 -17.34 -4.76
N GLY A 77 -12.68 -16.67 -5.54
CA GLY A 77 -14.02 -17.17 -5.87
C GLY A 77 -15.11 -16.86 -4.83
N GLU A 78 -14.73 -16.31 -3.67
CA GLU A 78 -15.67 -15.92 -2.61
C GLU A 78 -15.69 -14.42 -2.34
N ALA A 79 -14.52 -13.76 -2.41
CA ALA A 79 -14.40 -12.34 -2.10
C ALA A 79 -15.03 -11.46 -3.18
N PHE A 80 -16.19 -10.87 -2.89
CA PHE A 80 -16.78 -9.86 -3.76
C PHE A 80 -16.11 -8.49 -3.55
N PRO A 81 -15.74 -7.77 -4.63
CA PRO A 81 -15.06 -6.47 -4.53
C PRO A 81 -15.81 -5.44 -3.67
N LEU A 82 -17.13 -5.36 -3.80
CA LEU A 82 -17.97 -4.44 -3.02
C LEU A 82 -18.14 -4.86 -1.55
N GLN A 83 -18.00 -6.16 -1.24
CA GLN A 83 -18.00 -6.62 0.16
C GLN A 83 -16.64 -6.44 0.83
N SER A 84 -15.60 -6.21 0.03
CA SER A 84 -14.22 -6.11 0.50
C SER A 84 -13.68 -4.68 0.43
N ASN A 85 -14.56 -3.68 0.42
CA ASN A 85 -14.27 -2.24 0.46
C ASN A 85 -13.43 -1.69 -0.72
N PHE A 86 -13.45 -2.35 -1.89
CA PHE A 86 -12.70 -1.83 -3.05
C PHE A 86 -13.27 -0.49 -3.57
N ASP A 87 -14.51 -0.17 -3.26
CA ASP A 87 -15.14 1.13 -3.50
C ASP A 87 -14.52 2.25 -2.65
N TYR A 88 -14.14 1.95 -1.40
CA TYR A 88 -13.47 2.91 -0.50
C TYR A 88 -11.97 3.04 -0.75
N MET A 89 -11.33 2.02 -1.31
CA MET A 89 -9.86 1.95 -1.49
C MET A 89 -9.37 2.44 -2.87
N ASP A 90 -10.17 3.24 -3.58
CA ASP A 90 -9.91 3.65 -4.99
C ASP A 90 -9.71 2.45 -5.95
N GLY A 91 -10.31 1.29 -5.63
CA GLY A 91 -10.14 0.04 -6.37
C GLY A 91 -11.20 -0.19 -7.45
N LEU A 92 -12.29 0.59 -7.45
CA LEU A 92 -13.39 0.50 -8.41
C LEU A 92 -13.68 1.86 -9.03
N ILE A 93 -13.87 1.88 -10.36
CA ILE A 93 -14.28 3.06 -11.11
C ILE A 93 -15.53 2.68 -11.91
N PHE A 94 -16.69 3.15 -11.46
CA PHE A 94 -18.00 2.78 -12.05
C PHE A 94 -18.18 3.29 -13.48
N GLU A 95 -17.51 4.38 -13.85
CA GLU A 95 -17.58 4.97 -15.18
C GLU A 95 -16.87 4.12 -16.25
N LYS A 96 -15.95 3.24 -15.83
CA LYS A 96 -15.22 2.31 -16.71
C LYS A 96 -15.84 0.91 -16.66
N ALA A 97 -17.16 0.82 -16.83
CA ALA A 97 -17.92 -0.42 -16.60
C ALA A 97 -17.72 -1.54 -17.65
N VAL A 98 -16.85 -1.38 -18.65
CA VAL A 98 -16.59 -2.42 -19.67
C VAL A 98 -15.09 -2.69 -19.76
N THR A 99 -14.62 -3.73 -19.07
CA THR A 99 -13.25 -4.26 -19.28
C THR A 99 -13.16 -5.78 -19.37
N TRP A 100 -14.29 -6.51 -19.35
CA TRP A 100 -14.30 -7.97 -19.49
C TRP A 100 -15.37 -8.45 -20.47
N ASP A 101 -15.19 -8.07 -21.74
CA ASP A 101 -15.52 -8.83 -22.95
C ASP A 101 -15.17 -7.94 -24.14
N LYS A 102 -14.00 -8.16 -24.71
CA LYS A 102 -13.71 -7.85 -26.12
C LYS A 102 -12.85 -8.98 -26.65
N ASN A 103 -13.53 -10.03 -27.11
CA ASN A 103 -13.01 -10.83 -28.23
C ASN A 103 -12.56 -9.92 -29.38
#